data_AF-A0A8T4J3B2-F1
#
_entry.id   AF-A0A8T4J3B2-F1
#
_cell.length_a   1.000
_cell.length_b   1.000
_cell.length_c   1.000
_cell.angle_alpha   90.00
_cell.angle_beta   90.00
_cell.angle_gamma   90.00
#
_symmetry.space_group_name_H-M   'P 1'
#
loop_
_entity.id
_entity.type
_entity.pdbx_description
1 polymer ?
#
loop_
_entity_poly.entity_id
_entity_poly.type
_entity_poly.pdbx_seq_one_letter_code
_entity_poly.pdbx_strand_id
1 'polypeptide(L)'
;FLEHALVALRPTGLDGGARMEVFSLLTGFVSGHVAHEAAQAAVAHAPDRAAAEARYLAAVAAEGRHPELAKVLAAPSGPLDPDATFARLLDRMVDGLDAV
;
A
#
# COMPACT_ATOMS: atom_id res chain seq x y z
N PHE A 1 5.56 17.85 15.16
CA PHE A 1 5.11 16.53 14.71
C PHE A 1 6.25 15.51 14.71
N LEU A 2 7.42 15.83 14.13
CA LEU A 2 8.61 14.97 14.20
C LEU A 2 9.00 14.57 15.64
N GLU A 3 9.06 15.52 16.56
CA GLU A 3 9.36 15.23 17.98
C GLU A 3 8.42 14.19 18.58
N HIS A 4 7.12 14.29 18.28
CA HIS A 4 6.13 13.33 18.76
C HIS A 4 6.35 11.93 18.17
N ALA A 5 6.70 11.85 16.89
CA ALA A 5 7.06 10.58 16.25
C ALA A 5 8.34 9.98 16.85
N LEU A 6 9.38 10.80 17.10
CA LEU A 6 10.61 10.34 17.72
C LEU A 6 10.40 9.87 19.18
N VAL A 7 9.48 10.53 19.91
CA VAL A 7 9.04 10.09 21.24
C VAL A 7 8.34 8.73 21.16
N ALA A 8 7.45 8.53 20.19
CA ALA A 8 6.77 7.25 19.99
C ALA A 8 7.75 6.12 19.63
N LEU A 9 8.86 6.42 18.95
CA LEU A 9 9.91 5.47 18.62
C LEU A 9 10.92 5.23 19.76
N ARG A 10 10.83 5.91 20.91
CA ARG A 10 11.77 5.67 22.02
C ARG A 10 11.82 4.23 22.53
N PRO A 11 10.70 3.48 22.65
CA PRO A 11 10.72 2.12 23.17
C PRO A 11 11.48 1.11 22.30
N THR A 12 11.73 1.41 21.02
CA THR A 12 12.42 0.50 20.10
C THR A 12 13.92 0.39 20.36
N GLY A 13 14.51 1.31 21.16
CA GLY A 13 15.94 1.32 21.45
C GLY A 13 16.84 1.77 20.30
N LEU A 14 16.26 2.13 19.14
CA LEU A 14 16.99 2.58 17.96
C LEU A 14 17.79 3.87 18.22
N ASP A 15 18.94 3.99 17.55
CA ASP A 15 19.72 5.23 17.57
C ASP A 15 19.00 6.38 16.83
N GLY A 16 19.59 7.58 16.86
CA GLY A 16 18.97 8.76 16.25
C GLY A 16 18.85 8.67 14.73
N GLY A 17 19.82 8.05 14.04
CA GLY A 17 19.81 7.89 12.60
C GLY A 17 18.72 6.90 12.16
N ALA A 18 18.71 5.73 12.79
CA ALA A 18 17.71 4.69 12.53
C ALA A 18 16.27 5.19 12.80
N ARG A 19 16.06 6.00 13.84
CA ARG A 19 14.74 6.61 14.10
C ARG A 19 14.30 7.58 13.01
N MET A 20 15.24 8.34 12.44
CA MET A 20 14.93 9.24 11.32
C MET A 20 14.62 8.46 10.03
N GLU A 21 15.32 7.34 9.79
CA GLU A 21 15.03 6.45 8.67
C GLU A 21 13.63 5.84 8.79
N VAL A 22 13.28 5.29 9.96
CA VAL A 22 11.93 4.77 10.24
C VAL A 22 10.86 5.84 10.05
N PHE A 23 11.11 7.05 10.56
CA PHE A 23 10.20 8.18 10.36
C PHE A 23 10.02 8.52 8.87
N SER A 24 11.10 8.51 8.09
CA SER A 24 11.03 8.75 6.64
C SER A 24 10.24 7.66 5.92
N LEU A 25 10.43 6.40 6.28
CA LEU A 25 9.69 5.26 5.70
C LEU A 25 8.19 5.37 6.01
N LEU A 26 7.84 5.63 7.26
CA LEU A 26 6.44 5.78 7.69
C LEU A 26 5.75 6.94 6.96
N THR A 27 6.38 8.10 6.91
CA THR A 27 5.80 9.28 6.25
C THR A 27 5.69 9.10 4.73
N GLY A 28 6.67 8.45 4.11
CA GLY A 28 6.63 8.08 2.70
C GLY A 28 5.51 7.09 2.39
N PHE A 29 5.33 6.06 3.21
CA PHE A 29 4.25 5.09 3.08
C PHE A 29 2.87 5.77 3.16
N VAL A 30 2.62 6.56 4.21
CA VAL A 30 1.33 7.24 4.40
C VAL A 30 1.05 8.17 3.22
N SER A 31 2.04 8.95 2.78
CA SER A 31 1.87 9.88 1.66
C SER A 31 1.56 9.15 0.35
N GLY A 32 2.27 8.04 0.09
CA GLY A 32 2.03 7.19 -1.07
C GLY A 32 0.65 6.53 -1.06
N HIS A 33 0.22 6.04 0.11
CA HIS A 33 -1.10 5.41 0.26
C HIS A 33 -2.23 6.41 -0.01
N VAL A 34 -2.19 7.57 0.63
CA VAL A 34 -3.22 8.61 0.45
C VAL A 34 -3.24 9.12 -0.99
N ALA A 35 -2.08 9.28 -1.63
CA ALA A 35 -2.02 9.65 -3.04
C ALA A 35 -2.64 8.58 -3.95
N HIS A 36 -2.43 7.29 -3.63
CA HIS A 36 -3.07 6.18 -4.33
C HIS A 36 -4.59 6.21 -4.16
N GLU A 37 -5.10 6.39 -2.94
CA GLU A 37 -6.54 6.48 -2.68
C GLU A 37 -7.18 7.66 -3.42
N ALA A 38 -6.53 8.82 -3.42
CA ALA A 38 -6.99 9.99 -4.17
C ALA A 38 -7.05 9.70 -5.68
N ALA A 39 -6.06 8.98 -6.23
CA ALA A 39 -6.07 8.55 -7.62
C ALA A 39 -7.18 7.54 -7.92
N GLN A 40 -7.43 6.57 -7.03
CA GLN A 40 -8.53 5.61 -7.17
C GLN A 40 -9.90 6.29 -7.14
N ALA A 41 -10.08 7.25 -6.23
CA ALA A 41 -11.30 8.06 -6.17
C ALA A 41 -11.51 8.85 -7.48
N ALA A 42 -10.45 9.38 -8.08
CA ALA A 42 -10.53 10.05 -9.38
C ALA A 42 -10.92 9.08 -10.53
N VAL A 43 -10.43 7.83 -10.50
CA VAL A 43 -10.79 6.79 -11.47
C VAL A 43 -12.27 6.39 -11.37
N ALA A 44 -12.88 6.48 -10.18
CA ALA A 44 -14.32 6.24 -10.01
C ALA A 44 -15.19 7.19 -10.87
N HIS A 45 -14.66 8.35 -11.26
CA HIS A 45 -15.32 9.28 -12.18
C HIS A 45 -15.16 8.91 -13.67
N ALA A 46 -14.43 7.84 -14.00
CA ALA A 46 -14.20 7.36 -15.36
C ALA A 46 -14.38 5.82 -15.47
N PRO A 47 -15.61 5.30 -15.23
CA PRO A 47 -15.86 3.85 -15.15
C PRO A 47 -15.54 3.10 -16.45
N ASP A 48 -15.73 3.72 -17.62
CA ASP A 48 -15.42 3.10 -18.91
C ASP A 48 -13.92 2.85 -19.07
N ARG A 49 -13.09 3.76 -18.58
CA ARG A 49 -11.63 3.62 -18.60
C ARG A 49 -11.20 2.46 -17.69
N ALA A 50 -11.75 2.38 -16.48
CA ALA A 50 -11.46 1.29 -15.56
C ALA A 50 -11.88 -0.08 -16.15
N ALA A 51 -13.05 -0.12 -16.80
CA ALA A 51 -13.53 -1.33 -17.45
C ALA A 51 -12.68 -1.73 -18.68
N ALA A 52 -12.17 -0.76 -19.44
CA ALA A 52 -11.26 -1.03 -20.55
C ALA A 52 -9.91 -1.60 -20.06
N GLU A 53 -9.35 -1.01 -19.00
CA GLU A 53 -8.13 -1.47 -18.36
C GLU A 53 -8.26 -2.89 -17.79
N ALA A 54 -9.36 -3.20 -17.10
CA ALA A 54 -9.63 -4.53 -16.58
C ALA A 54 -9.69 -5.59 -17.71
N ARG A 55 -10.34 -5.28 -18.84
CA ARG A 55 -10.38 -6.18 -20.01
C ARG A 55 -9.00 -6.38 -20.62
N TYR A 56 -8.21 -5.32 -20.71
CA TYR A 56 -6.83 -5.39 -21.20
C TYR A 56 -5.98 -6.30 -20.30
N LEU A 57 -6.01 -6.10 -18.97
CA LEU A 57 -5.25 -6.93 -18.03
C LEU A 57 -5.68 -8.40 -18.07
N ALA A 58 -6.98 -8.67 -18.23
CA ALA A 58 -7.50 -10.02 -18.41
C ALA A 58 -6.97 -10.67 -19.71
N ALA A 59 -6.93 -9.92 -20.81
CA ALA A 59 -6.37 -10.40 -22.08
C ALA A 59 -4.87 -10.72 -21.95
N VAL A 60 -4.09 -9.82 -21.33
CA VAL A 60 -2.65 -10.02 -21.08
C VAL A 60 -2.40 -11.25 -20.20
N ALA A 61 -3.20 -11.45 -19.15
CA ALA A 61 -3.10 -12.63 -18.29
C ALA A 61 -3.40 -13.94 -19.03
N ALA A 62 -4.34 -13.91 -20.00
CA ALA A 62 -4.73 -15.07 -20.79
C ALA A 62 -3.63 -15.53 -21.79
N GLU A 63 -2.66 -14.68 -22.13
CA GLU A 63 -1.54 -15.03 -23.02
C GLU A 63 -0.57 -16.05 -22.41
N GLY A 64 -0.71 -16.39 -21.12
CA GLY A 64 0.12 -17.38 -20.44
C GLY A 64 1.55 -16.94 -20.12
N ARG A 65 1.95 -15.73 -20.56
CA ARG A 65 3.28 -15.14 -20.29
C ARG A 65 3.39 -14.46 -18.92
N HIS A 66 2.25 -14.26 -18.24
CA HIS A 66 2.17 -13.53 -16.98
C HIS A 66 1.47 -14.37 -15.88
N PRO A 67 2.09 -15.47 -15.42
CA PRO A 67 1.45 -16.39 -14.49
C PRO A 67 1.11 -15.75 -13.13
N GLU A 68 1.95 -14.85 -12.61
CA GLU A 68 1.66 -14.16 -11.35
C GLU A 68 0.50 -13.15 -11.48
N LEU A 69 0.41 -12.45 -12.61
CA LEU A 69 -0.73 -11.57 -12.90
C LEU A 69 -2.02 -12.38 -12.98
N ALA A 70 -2.00 -13.51 -13.69
CA ALA A 70 -3.15 -14.40 -13.80
C ALA A 70 -3.62 -14.92 -12.42
N LYS A 71 -2.69 -15.31 -11.54
CA LYS A 71 -3.02 -15.74 -10.17
C LYS A 71 -3.69 -14.63 -9.37
N VAL A 72 -3.17 -13.41 -9.44
CA VAL A 72 -3.73 -12.26 -8.70
C VAL A 72 -5.13 -11.91 -9.22
N LEU A 73 -5.34 -11.87 -10.54
CA LEU A 73 -6.65 -11.57 -11.13
C LEU A 73 -7.69 -12.67 -10.88
N ALA A 74 -7.26 -13.91 -10.65
CA ALA A 74 -8.14 -15.03 -10.30
C ALA A 74 -8.49 -15.09 -8.80
N ALA A 75 -7.77 -14.35 -7.96
CA ALA A 75 -8.00 -14.35 -6.51
C ALA A 75 -9.32 -13.62 -6.19
N PRO A 76 -10.06 -14.04 -5.15
CA PRO A 76 -11.28 -13.34 -4.73
C PRO A 76 -10.93 -11.90 -4.30
N SER A 77 -11.44 -10.92 -5.05
CA SER A 77 -11.39 -9.51 -4.67
C SER A 77 -12.74 -9.09 -4.08
N GLY A 78 -12.84 -9.04 -2.76
CA GLY A 78 -14.00 -8.46 -2.07
C GLY A 78 -13.90 -6.93 -1.99
N PRO A 79 -14.99 -6.23 -1.65
CA PRO A 79 -14.91 -4.81 -1.28
C PRO A 79 -13.92 -4.68 -0.13
N LEU A 80 -12.83 -3.97 -0.39
CA LEU A 80 -11.84 -3.67 0.64
C LEU A 80 -12.28 -2.36 1.29
N ASP A 81 -12.66 -2.43 2.56
CA ASP A 81 -12.79 -1.24 3.39
C ASP A 81 -11.45 -0.48 3.38
N PRO A 82 -11.42 0.79 2.92
CA PRO A 82 -10.19 1.58 2.83
C PRO A 82 -9.47 1.69 4.19
N ASP A 83 -10.21 1.92 5.27
CA ASP A 83 -9.65 2.07 6.61
C ASP A 83 -9.02 0.76 7.09
N ALA A 84 -9.72 -0.36 6.91
CA ALA A 84 -9.17 -1.68 7.22
C ALA A 84 -7.94 -2.03 6.35
N THR A 85 -7.89 -1.54 5.12
CA THR A 85 -6.75 -1.75 4.22
C THR A 85 -5.55 -0.95 4.67
N PHE A 86 -5.72 0.32 5.01
CA PHE A 86 -4.68 1.17 5.57
C PHE A 86 -4.10 0.56 6.85
N ALA A 87 -4.96 0.22 7.82
CA ALA A 87 -4.54 -0.38 9.09
C ALA A 87 -3.72 -1.66 8.87
N ARG A 88 -4.21 -2.58 8.03
CA ARG A 88 -3.50 -3.83 7.72
C ARG A 88 -2.13 -3.60 7.07
N LEU A 89 -2.00 -2.60 6.19
CA LEU A 89 -0.72 -2.30 5.54
C LEU A 89 0.25 -1.60 6.49
N LEU A 90 -0.27 -0.72 7.35
CA LEU A 90 0.51 -0.06 8.40
C LEU A 90 1.04 -1.08 9.41
N ASP A 91 0.19 -2.00 9.88
CA ASP A 91 0.60 -3.08 10.79
C ASP A 91 1.72 -3.92 10.18
N ARG A 92 1.58 -4.34 8.92
CA ARG A 92 2.64 -5.09 8.22
C ARG A 92 3.94 -4.30 8.08
N MET A 93 3.87 -3.00 7.87
CA MET A 93 5.06 -2.16 7.78
C MET A 93 5.74 -2.06 9.14
N VAL A 94 4.97 -1.85 10.22
CA VAL A 94 5.48 -1.73 11.59
C VAL A 94 6.01 -3.07 12.10
N ASP A 95 5.27 -4.16 11.94
CA ASP A 95 5.71 -5.52 12.29
C ASP A 95 7.00 -5.91 11.55
N GLY A 96 7.15 -5.43 10.31
CA GLY A 96 8.37 -5.64 9.52
C GLY A 96 9.60 -4.91 10.06
N LEU A 97 9.42 -3.85 10.87
CA LEU A 97 10.53 -3.14 11.53
C LEU A 97 11.06 -3.88 12.76
N ASP A 98 10.20 -4.66 13.43
CA ASP A 98 10.59 -5.46 14.61
C ASP A 98 11.32 -6.76 14.22
N ALA A 99 11.32 -7.13 12.94
CA ALA A 99 11.95 -8.35 12.43
C ALA A 99 13.45 -8.17 12.05
N VAL A 100 14.02 -6.97 12.25
CA VAL A 100 15.41 -6.62 11.90
C VAL A 100 16.33 -6.62 13.12
#